data_AF-A0A2S0UG00-F1
#
_entry.id   AF-A0A2S0UG00-F1
#
_cell.length_a   1.000
_cell.length_b   1.000
_cell.length_c   1.000
_cell.angle_alpha   90.00
_cell.angle_beta   90.00
_cell.angle_gamma   90.00
#
_symmetry.space_group_name_H-M   'P 1'
#
loop_
_entity.id
_entity.type
_entity.pdbx_description
1 polymer ?
#
loop_
_entity_poly.entity_id
_entity_poly.type
_entity_poly.pdbx_seq_one_letter_code
_entity_poly.pdbx_strand_id
1 'polypeptide(L)'
;MSQQISEKVLNEGLKVPVIGLGTYSLKREKGVKAMAGAIDAGYRLLDSAFNYENEGALGKAIRQSSVHREELLVYSKLPGSLFN
;
A
#
# COMPACT_ATOMS: atom_id res chain seq x y z
N MET A 1 -17.30 12.19 -7.18
CA MET A 1 -17.52 10.74 -7.38
C MET A 1 -16.15 10.09 -7.55
N SER A 2 -15.68 9.35 -6.55
CA SER A 2 -14.47 8.52 -6.72
C SER A 2 -14.84 7.33 -7.60
N GLN A 3 -14.26 7.24 -8.80
CA GLN A 3 -14.40 6.04 -9.61
C GLN A 3 -13.73 4.87 -8.89
N GLN A 4 -14.43 3.76 -8.76
CA GLN A 4 -13.89 2.56 -8.15
C GLN A 4 -12.92 1.89 -9.13
N ILE A 5 -11.68 1.66 -8.70
CA ILE A 5 -10.67 0.95 -9.48
C ILE A 5 -11.16 -0.49 -9.69
N SER A 6 -11.17 -0.96 -10.95
CA SER A 6 -11.59 -2.32 -11.27
C SER A 6 -10.69 -3.38 -10.61
N GLU A 7 -11.21 -4.59 -10.43
CA GLU A 7 -10.47 -5.69 -9.79
C GLU A 7 -10.25 -6.86 -10.75
N LYS A 8 -9.20 -7.64 -10.49
CA LYS A 8 -8.97 -8.95 -11.10
C LYS A 8 -8.95 -10.02 -10.00
N VAL A 9 -9.39 -11.21 -10.35
CA VAL A 9 -9.39 -12.36 -9.43
C VAL A 9 -8.14 -13.19 -9.73
N LEU A 10 -7.32 -13.43 -8.71
CA LEU A 10 -6.17 -14.32 -8.80
C LEU A 10 -6.63 -15.79 -8.78
N ASN A 11 -5.74 -16.74 -9.04
CA ASN A 11 -6.10 -18.16 -9.17
C ASN A 11 -6.65 -18.78 -7.87
N GLU A 12 -6.31 -18.21 -6.72
CA GLU A 12 -6.79 -18.57 -5.39
C GLU A 12 -8.08 -17.83 -4.98
N GLY A 13 -8.61 -16.96 -5.83
CA GLY A 13 -9.87 -16.23 -5.58
C GLY A 13 -9.71 -14.85 -4.94
N LEU A 14 -8.48 -14.42 -4.63
CA LEU A 14 -8.23 -13.07 -4.11
C LEU A 14 -8.58 -12.02 -5.16
N LYS A 15 -9.38 -11.02 -4.79
CA LYS A 15 -9.68 -9.85 -5.62
C LYS A 15 -8.60 -8.80 -5.42
N VAL A 16 -7.97 -8.37 -6.51
CA VAL A 16 -6.85 -7.41 -6.50
C VAL A 16 -7.21 -6.22 -7.40
N PRO A 17 -7.13 -4.98 -6.89
CA PRO A 17 -7.29 -3.78 -7.72
C PRO A 17 -6.27 -3.76 -8.87
N VAL A 18 -6.72 -3.40 -10.08
CA VAL A 18 -5.82 -3.33 -11.26
C VAL A 18 -4.81 -2.19 -11.20
N ILE A 19 -5.00 -1.25 -10.26
CA ILE A 19 -4.10 -0.14 -9.98
C ILE A 19 -3.79 -0.13 -8.48
N GLY A 20 -2.51 -0.01 -8.13
CA GLY A 20 -2.03 0.15 -6.76
C GLY A 20 -0.96 1.24 -6.66
N LEU A 21 -0.65 1.64 -5.43
CA LEU A 21 0.40 2.60 -5.14
C LEU A 21 1.71 1.86 -4.82
N GLY A 22 2.73 2.05 -5.67
CA GLY A 22 4.10 1.71 -5.31
C GLY A 22 4.65 2.73 -4.31
N THR A 23 5.19 2.25 -3.18
CA THR A 23 5.62 3.12 -2.07
C THR A 23 7.10 3.44 -2.06
N TYR A 24 7.86 3.02 -3.08
CA TYR A 24 9.30 3.27 -3.17
C TYR A 24 9.66 4.74 -2.91
N SER A 25 10.66 4.98 -2.07
CA SER A 25 11.12 6.31 -1.65
C SER A 25 10.15 7.14 -0.80
N LEU A 26 8.92 6.68 -0.52
CA LEU A 26 7.96 7.37 0.35
C LEU A 26 8.31 7.14 1.83
N LYS A 27 9.27 7.91 2.33
CA LYS A 27 9.75 7.83 3.72
C LYS A 27 9.29 9.00 4.59
N ARG A 28 9.37 8.79 5.91
CA ARG A 28 9.13 9.82 6.94
C ARG A 28 7.72 10.44 6.80
N GLU A 29 7.52 11.60 7.40
CA GLU A 29 6.21 12.27 7.44
C GLU A 29 5.66 12.63 6.05
N LYS A 30 6.54 12.95 5.09
CA LYS A 30 6.11 13.19 3.69
C LYS A 30 5.53 11.91 3.07
N GLY A 31 6.17 10.76 3.31
CA GLY A 31 5.67 9.46 2.86
C GLY A 31 4.33 9.10 3.49
N VAL A 32 4.17 9.35 4.80
CA VAL A 32 2.89 9.12 5.50
C VAL A 32 1.76 9.92 4.84
N LYS A 33 1.96 11.22 4.62
CA LYS A 33 0.97 12.10 3.98
C LYS A 33 0.64 11.67 2.55
N ALA A 34 1.66 11.29 1.77
CA ALA A 34 1.46 10.83 0.39
C ALA A 34 0.64 9.53 0.34
N MET A 35 0.97 8.55 1.20
CA MET A 35 0.24 7.27 1.26
C MET A 35 -1.17 7.44 1.80
N ALA A 36 -1.38 8.27 2.82
CA ALA A 36 -2.71 8.60 3.34
C ALA A 36 -3.57 9.27 2.28
N GLY A 37 -3.03 10.29 1.58
CA GLY A 37 -3.74 10.95 0.48
C GLY A 37 -4.08 10.02 -0.68
N ALA A 38 -3.25 9.00 -0.96
CA ALA A 38 -3.59 7.98 -1.95
C ALA A 38 -4.77 7.11 -1.48
N ILE A 39 -4.80 6.70 -0.21
CA ILE A 39 -5.94 5.95 0.34
C ILE A 39 -7.23 6.78 0.23
N ASP A 40 -7.16 8.07 0.56
CA ASP A 40 -8.28 9.02 0.45
C ASP A 40 -8.71 9.22 -1.02
N ALA A 41 -7.76 9.18 -1.96
CA ALA A 41 -8.02 9.25 -3.39
C ALA A 41 -8.65 7.96 -3.98
N GLY A 42 -8.79 6.90 -3.17
CA GLY A 42 -9.46 5.67 -3.58
C GLY A 42 -8.52 4.48 -3.85
N TYR A 43 -7.21 4.60 -3.59
CA TYR A 43 -6.32 3.45 -3.69
C TYR A 43 -6.63 2.44 -2.57
N ARG A 44 -6.64 1.16 -2.94
CA ARG A 44 -6.87 0.03 -2.01
C ARG A 44 -5.77 -1.02 -2.03
N LEU A 45 -4.77 -0.86 -2.90
CA LEU A 45 -3.54 -1.67 -2.90
C LEU A 45 -2.32 -0.78 -2.68
N LEU A 46 -1.54 -1.08 -1.65
CA LEU A 46 -0.27 -0.42 -1.35
C LEU A 46 0.86 -1.46 -1.41
N ASP A 47 1.82 -1.22 -2.31
CA ASP A 47 2.94 -2.10 -2.57
C ASP A 47 4.23 -1.53 -1.98
N SER A 48 4.83 -2.29 -1.05
CA SER A 48 6.07 -1.96 -0.35
C SER A 48 7.09 -3.08 -0.49
N ALA A 49 8.24 -2.91 0.17
CA ALA A 49 9.27 -3.91 0.33
C ALA A 49 10.08 -3.60 1.59
N PHE A 50 10.67 -4.62 2.21
CA PHE A 50 11.58 -4.44 3.34
C PHE A 50 12.70 -3.43 3.02
N ASN A 51 13.31 -3.55 1.84
CA ASN A 51 14.40 -2.69 1.38
C ASN A 51 14.01 -1.22 1.17
N TYR A 52 12.71 -0.91 1.18
CA TYR A 52 12.25 0.47 1.07
C TYR A 52 12.31 1.19 2.42
N GLU A 53 12.50 0.46 3.53
CA GLU A 53 12.62 1.00 4.89
C GLU A 53 11.53 2.03 5.24
N ASN A 54 10.31 1.78 4.78
CA ASN A 54 9.18 2.70 4.92
C ASN A 54 7.92 2.00 5.48
N GLU A 55 7.98 0.71 5.82
CA GLU A 55 6.81 -0.05 6.31
C GLU A 55 6.23 0.54 7.59
N GLY A 56 7.08 1.12 8.45
CA GLY A 56 6.62 1.90 9.62
C GLY A 56 5.81 3.14 9.23
N ALA A 57 6.22 3.85 8.17
CA ALA A 57 5.50 5.00 7.62
C ALA A 57 4.18 4.57 6.95
N LEU A 58 4.20 3.46 6.20
CA LEU A 58 3.00 2.86 5.60
C LEU A 58 1.99 2.45 6.67
N GLY A 59 2.43 1.76 7.72
CA GLY A 59 1.56 1.39 8.84
C GLY A 59 0.97 2.61 9.56
N LYS A 60 1.72 3.72 9.67
CA LYS A 60 1.19 4.98 10.22
C LYS A 60 0.11 5.58 9.31
N ALA A 61 0.32 5.63 8.00
CA ALA A 61 -0.67 6.12 7.04
C ALA A 61 -1.97 5.31 7.08
N ILE A 62 -1.86 3.98 7.11
CA ILE A 62 -3.01 3.08 7.22
C ILE A 62 -3.81 3.34 8.50
N ARG A 63 -3.15 3.49 9.66
CA ARG A 63 -3.82 3.78 10.94
C ARG A 63 -4.50 5.16 10.99
N GLN A 64 -4.01 6.12 10.21
CA GLN A 64 -4.58 7.47 10.14
C GLN A 64 -5.73 7.57 9.13
N SER A 65 -5.84 6.62 8.21
CA SER A 65 -6.91 6.57 7.21
C SER A 65 -8.25 6.20 7.86
N SER A 66 -9.34 6.73 7.32
CA SER A 66 -10.71 6.35 7.70
C SER A 66 -11.21 5.06 7.04
N VAL A 67 -10.44 4.48 6.12
CA VAL A 67 -10.76 3.24 5.43
C VAL A 67 -10.47 2.04 6.34
N HIS A 68 -11.38 1.08 6.36
CA HIS A 68 -11.22 -0.13 7.17
C HIS A 68 -10.02 -0.96 6.71
N ARG A 69 -9.33 -1.62 7.64
CA ARG A 69 -8.11 -2.36 7.33
C ARG A 69 -8.37 -3.48 6.31
N GLU A 70 -9.51 -4.15 6.41
CA GLU A 70 -9.95 -5.23 5.52
C GLU A 70 -10.19 -4.78 4.07
N GLU A 71 -10.38 -3.48 3.83
CA GLU A 71 -10.50 -2.93 2.48
C GLU A 71 -9.13 -2.69 1.83
N LEU A 72 -8.03 -2.81 2.57
CA LEU A 72 -6.67 -2.51 2.10
C LEU A 72 -5.87 -3.79 1.87
N LEU A 73 -5.40 -3.96 0.64
CA LEU A 73 -4.33 -4.90 0.33
C LEU A 73 -2.98 -4.22 0.54
N VAL A 74 -2.13 -4.87 1.32
CA VAL A 74 -0.78 -4.40 1.62
C VAL A 74 0.19 -5.48 1.21
N TYR A 75 1.01 -5.19 0.20
CA TYR A 75 2.04 -6.10 -0.27
C TYR A 75 3.39 -5.65 0.28
N SER A 76 4.20 -6.61 0.69
CA SER A 76 5.61 -6.41 0.97
C SER A 76 6.42 -7.52 0.33
N LYS A 77 7.73 -7.35 0.34
CA LYS A 77 8.68 -8.23 -0.34
C LYS A 77 9.78 -8.57 0.64
N LEU A 78 10.13 -9.84 0.69
CA LEU A 78 11.32 -10.29 1.40
C LEU A 78 12.55 -9.57 0.83
N PRO A 79 13.50 -9.17 1.67
CA PRO A 79 14.75 -8.62 1.18
C PRO A 79 15.51 -9.69 0.38
N GLY A 80 16.25 -9.27 -0.65
CA GLY A 80 17.39 -10.08 -1.13
C GLY A 80 18.47 -10.19 -0.03
N SER A 81 19.63 -10.79 -0.34
CA SER A 81 20.74 -10.83 0.62
C SER A 81 21.09 -9.41 1.12
N LEU A 82 20.73 -9.13 2.36
CA LEU A 82 21.09 -7.94 3.14
C LEU A 82 21.76 -8.33 4.47
N PHE A 83 22.14 -9.60 4.59
CA PHE A 83 22.95 -10.12 5.68
C PHE A 83 24.16 -10.84 5.06
N ASN A 84 25.16 -10.06 4.68
CA ASN A 84 26.55 -10.50 4.57
C ASN A 84 27.35 -9.74 5.62
#